data_AF-A0A969HM22-F1
#
_entry.id   AF-A0A969HM22-F1
#
_cell.length_a   1.000
_cell.length_b   1.000
_cell.length_c   1.000
_cell.angle_alpha   90.00
_cell.angle_beta   90.00
_cell.angle_gamma   90.00
#
_symmetry.space_group_name_H-M   'P 1'
#
loop_
_entity.id
_entity.type
_entity.pdbx_description
1 polymer ?
#
loop_
_entity_poly.entity_id
_entity_poly.type
_entity_poly.pdbx_seq_one_letter_code
_entity_poly.pdbx_strand_id
1 'polypeptide(L)'
;MADRALKNYERFTQKKVKPKIPFEDLLNLLLSHQINPETEEIELPLERDHRIYKSIIIYDISEDALIYRRRTKNDIVKDEAKKLLISKLTARYLGQDIKEAINEKYYEAVINAVSHYEEGIREEEDANELRNYVLIIDEINRANISLVFGELITLIEPDKRHGAAQALSVSLPSGELLSVPTNLYILATMNTADKSIAQLDIALRRRFVFQGLYPDESLIENSSLREILKKLNQALYAEKRSADFLIGHAFFMNKTEADLALVFDGHILPLLEEYFPNRPDKIRQVLQAAGIQLKEENLSVKISSKSVD
;
A
#
# COMPACT_ATOMS: atom_id res chain seq x y z
N MET A 1 5.64 0.18 -9.37
CA MET A 1 5.18 -0.34 -8.06
C MET A 1 6.18 -1.34 -7.48
N ALA A 2 6.66 -2.30 -8.28
CA ALA A 2 7.72 -3.23 -7.89
C ALA A 2 8.98 -2.54 -7.34
N ASP A 3 9.48 -1.48 -7.98
CA ASP A 3 10.66 -0.75 -7.47
C ASP A 3 10.42 -0.10 -6.10
N ARG A 4 9.19 0.33 -5.82
CA ARG A 4 8.84 0.88 -4.50
C ARG A 4 8.83 -0.22 -3.45
N ALA A 5 8.28 -1.39 -3.77
CA ALA A 5 8.30 -2.57 -2.91
C ALA A 5 9.73 -3.05 -2.65
N LEU A 6 10.57 -3.10 -3.70
CA LEU A 6 11.96 -3.53 -3.62
C LEU A 6 12.78 -2.55 -2.77
N LYS A 7 12.67 -1.24 -3.02
CA LYS A 7 13.31 -0.21 -2.18
C LYS A 7 12.88 -0.30 -0.71
N ASN A 8 11.61 -0.56 -0.43
CA ASN A 8 11.15 -0.77 0.95
C ASN A 8 11.75 -2.04 1.57
N TYR A 9 11.82 -3.14 0.82
CA TYR A 9 12.43 -4.39 1.26
C TYR A 9 13.94 -4.26 1.54
N GLU A 10 14.68 -3.62 0.64
CA GLU A 10 16.11 -3.36 0.78
C GLU A 10 16.40 -2.46 1.99
N ARG A 11 15.63 -1.37 2.16
CA ARG A 11 15.74 -0.49 3.34
C ARG A 11 15.48 -1.25 4.65
N PHE A 12 14.45 -2.12 4.67
CA PHE A 12 14.13 -2.91 5.86
C PHE A 12 15.22 -3.94 6.19
N THR A 13 15.74 -4.66 5.18
CA THR A 13 16.74 -5.73 5.39
C THR A 13 18.12 -5.19 5.77
N GLN A 14 18.50 -4.01 5.30
CA GLN A 14 19.73 -3.31 5.70
C GLN A 14 19.74 -2.90 7.19
N LYS A 15 18.59 -2.90 7.88
CA LYS A 15 18.44 -2.52 9.29
C LYS A 15 18.88 -3.60 10.30
N LYS A 16 19.26 -4.81 9.87
CA LYS A 16 19.86 -5.81 10.79
C LYS A 16 21.33 -5.47 11.08
N VAL A 17 21.50 -4.74 12.20
CA VAL A 17 22.72 -4.40 12.95
C VAL A 17 23.44 -3.10 12.54
N LYS A 18 23.16 -1.99 13.24
CA LYS A 18 24.16 -0.93 13.51
C LYS A 18 23.94 -0.26 14.90
N PRO A 19 25.03 0.07 15.63
CA PRO A 19 25.02 0.61 17.00
C PRO A 19 24.58 2.09 17.06
N LYS A 20 24.18 2.57 18.25
CA LYS A 20 23.94 4.00 18.55
C LYS A 20 25.10 4.84 18.01
N ILE A 21 24.81 5.87 17.22
CA ILE A 21 25.80 6.85 16.77
C ILE A 21 26.41 7.52 18.02
N PRO A 22 27.74 7.54 18.20
CA PRO A 22 28.38 8.28 19.28
C PRO A 22 27.98 9.75 19.27
N PHE A 23 27.90 10.37 20.46
CA PHE A 23 27.49 11.78 20.60
C PHE A 23 28.38 12.73 19.78
N GLU A 24 29.69 12.49 19.73
CA GLU A 24 30.63 13.33 18.99
C GLU A 24 30.36 13.30 17.48
N ASP A 25 29.99 12.14 16.94
CA ASP A 25 29.63 12.00 15.53
C ASP A 25 28.30 12.73 15.24
N LEU A 26 27.30 12.61 16.12
CA LEU A 26 26.04 13.36 16.01
C LEU A 26 26.26 14.87 16.09
N LEU A 27 27.14 15.31 17.00
CA LEU A 27 27.50 16.72 17.16
C LEU A 27 28.18 17.24 15.88
N ASN A 28 29.16 16.53 15.33
CA ASN A 28 29.82 16.91 14.09
C ASN A 28 28.85 16.97 12.90
N LEU A 29 27.92 16.01 12.81
CA LEU A 29 26.88 16.01 11.79
C LEU A 29 25.95 17.22 11.92
N LEU A 30 25.44 17.51 13.12
CA LEU A 30 24.64 18.70 13.39
C LEU A 30 25.39 19.97 12.97
N LEU A 31 26.63 20.13 13.44
CA LEU A 31 27.41 21.36 13.20
C LEU A 31 27.68 21.57 11.71
N SER A 32 28.02 20.51 10.97
CA SER A 32 28.22 20.60 9.52
C SER A 32 26.95 20.96 8.74
N HIS A 33 25.76 20.59 9.23
CA HIS A 33 24.48 20.91 8.58
C HIS A 33 23.95 22.30 8.94
N GLN A 34 24.25 22.81 10.14
CA GLN A 34 23.70 24.08 10.64
C GLN A 34 24.65 25.27 10.51
N ILE A 35 25.90 25.05 10.07
CA ILE A 35 26.87 26.13 9.88
C ILE A 35 26.38 27.13 8.82
N ASN A 36 26.38 28.42 9.18
CA ASN A 36 26.07 29.45 8.23
C ASN A 36 27.26 29.62 7.26
N PRO A 37 27.07 29.45 5.94
CA PRO A 37 28.17 29.46 4.97
C PRO A 37 28.85 30.82 4.80
N GLU A 38 28.23 31.91 5.24
CA GLU A 38 28.79 33.27 5.13
C GLU A 38 29.58 33.69 6.38
N THR A 39 29.19 33.18 7.55
CA THR A 39 29.77 33.60 8.84
C THR A 39 30.58 32.51 9.51
N GLU A 40 30.46 31.25 9.07
CA GLU A 40 31.03 30.06 9.72
C GLU A 40 30.58 29.90 11.18
N GLU A 41 29.45 30.52 11.56
CA GLU A 41 28.89 30.49 12.90
C GLU A 41 27.59 29.65 12.96
N ILE A 42 27.28 29.11 14.13
CA ILE A 42 26.07 28.35 14.43
C ILE A 42 25.34 29.00 15.59
N GLU A 43 24.11 29.47 15.35
CA GLU A 43 23.29 30.11 16.39
C GLU A 43 22.25 29.12 16.94
N LEU A 44 22.40 28.74 18.22
CA LEU A 44 21.48 27.85 18.91
C LEU A 44 20.59 28.64 19.89
N PRO A 45 19.26 28.52 19.80
CA PRO A 45 18.35 29.22 20.69
C PRO A 45 18.43 28.67 22.12
N LEU A 46 18.26 29.55 23.11
CA LEU A 46 18.07 29.17 24.50
C LEU A 46 16.58 29.03 24.81
N GLU A 47 16.26 28.27 25.86
CA GLU A 47 14.88 28.15 26.34
C GLU A 47 14.25 29.52 26.69
N ARG A 48 12.93 29.62 26.50
CA ARG A 48 12.17 30.88 26.60
C ARG A 48 12.28 31.55 27.99
N ASP A 49 12.56 30.77 29.02
CA ASP A 49 12.70 31.22 30.41
C ASP A 49 14.04 31.95 30.70
N HIS A 50 14.98 31.96 29.75
CA HIS A 50 16.27 32.60 29.96
C HIS A 50 16.11 34.13 30.06
N ARG A 51 16.52 34.71 31.20
CA ARG A 51 16.21 36.11 31.56
C ARG A 51 16.87 37.16 30.66
N ILE A 52 18.13 36.94 30.26
CA ILE A 52 18.98 37.98 29.62
C ILE A 52 19.32 37.64 28.16
N TYR A 53 19.72 36.39 27.92
CA TYR A 53 20.14 35.88 26.61
C TYR A 53 19.02 35.13 25.90
N LYS A 54 19.04 35.14 24.55
CA LYS A 54 18.10 34.43 23.69
C LYS A 54 18.73 33.27 22.91
N SER A 55 20.04 33.31 22.69
CA SER A 55 20.78 32.29 21.94
C SER A 55 22.27 32.31 22.31
N ILE A 56 22.94 31.21 21.97
CA ILE A 56 24.40 31.12 21.92
C ILE A 56 24.84 31.04 20.47
N ILE A 57 25.99 31.64 20.16
CA ILE A 57 26.60 31.63 18.84
C ILE A 57 27.93 30.90 18.96
N ILE A 58 28.00 29.69 18.42
CA ILE A 58 29.22 28.89 18.35
C ILE A 58 29.99 29.36 17.11
N TYR A 59 31.26 29.73 17.30
CA TYR A 59 32.09 30.29 16.22
C TYR A 59 33.45 29.60 16.10
N ASP A 60 33.79 28.70 17.02
CA ASP A 60 35.01 27.90 16.99
C ASP A 60 34.79 26.58 17.74
N ILE A 61 35.43 25.52 17.27
CA ILE A 61 35.29 24.14 17.74
C ILE A 61 36.69 23.58 17.92
N SER A 62 37.12 23.40 19.17
CA SER A 62 38.35 22.69 19.50
C SER A 62 38.10 21.19 19.72
N GLU A 63 39.16 20.40 19.82
CA GLU A 63 39.08 18.96 20.11
C GLU A 63 38.35 18.65 21.42
N ASP A 64 38.35 19.57 22.38
CA ASP A 64 37.82 19.38 23.74
C ASP A 64 36.66 20.31 24.11
N ALA A 65 36.37 21.33 23.32
CA ALA A 65 35.37 22.35 23.67
C ALA A 65 34.73 23.07 22.47
N LEU A 66 33.48 23.49 22.65
CA LEU A 66 32.82 24.47 21.78
C LEU A 66 33.04 25.88 22.34
N ILE A 67 33.50 26.81 21.49
CA ILE A 67 33.69 28.21 21.85
C ILE A 67 32.48 29.01 21.37
N TYR A 68 31.89 29.79 22.28
CA TYR A 68 30.64 30.50 22.00
C TYR A 68 30.59 31.92 22.58
N ARG A 69 29.78 32.76 21.93
CA ARG A 69 29.32 34.06 22.42
C ARG A 69 27.82 34.01 22.75
N ARG A 70 27.33 34.99 23.50
CA ARG A 70 25.92 35.07 23.90
C ARG A 70 25.22 36.25 23.26
N ARG A 71 24.04 36.01 22.69
CA ARG A 71 23.17 37.07 22.16
C ARG A 71 22.08 37.40 23.17
N THR A 72 21.94 38.68 23.48
CA THR A 72 20.87 39.18 24.36
C THR A 72 19.51 39.19 23.66
N LYS A 73 18.42 39.29 24.44
CA LYS A 73 17.07 39.49 23.89
C LYS A 73 16.92 40.75 23.03
N ASN A 74 17.78 41.75 23.22
CA ASN A 74 17.83 42.99 22.43
C ASN A 74 18.81 42.90 21.25
N ASP A 75 19.14 41.69 20.78
CA ASP A 75 20.02 41.45 19.63
C ASP A 75 21.49 41.89 19.77
N ILE A 76 21.91 42.30 20.97
CA ILE A 76 23.31 42.63 21.24
C ILE A 76 24.09 41.34 21.49
N VAL A 77 25.14 41.10 20.70
CA VAL A 77 26.13 40.04 20.92
C VAL A 77 27.15 40.53 21.95
N LYS A 78 27.40 39.73 22.98
CA LYS A 78 28.44 40.04 23.97
C LYS A 78 29.81 39.63 23.43
N ASP A 79 30.75 40.57 23.50
CA ASP A 79 32.15 40.31 23.16
C ASP A 79 32.84 39.56 24.30
N GLU A 80 32.60 38.24 24.34
CA GLU A 80 33.16 37.34 25.33
C GLU A 80 33.35 35.95 24.73
N ALA A 81 34.48 35.31 25.04
CA ALA A 81 34.72 33.92 24.67
C ALA A 81 34.38 33.02 25.85
N LYS A 82 33.33 32.19 25.70
CA LYS A 82 32.95 31.16 26.66
C LYS A 82 33.18 29.77 26.07
N LYS A 83 33.34 28.76 26.92
CA LYS A 83 33.65 27.38 26.51
C LYS A 83 32.63 26.39 27.05
N LEU A 84 32.21 25.42 26.23
CA LEU A 84 31.46 24.24 26.63
C LEU A 84 32.31 22.99 26.35
N LEU A 85 32.75 22.30 27.40
CA LEU A 85 33.53 21.07 27.25
C LEU A 85 32.72 19.96 26.58
N ILE A 86 33.28 19.33 25.53
CA ILE A 86 32.67 18.21 24.80
C ILE A 86 32.44 17.03 25.75
N SER A 87 33.41 16.72 26.62
CA SER A 87 33.26 15.66 27.63
C SER A 87 32.05 15.83 28.54
N LYS A 88 31.71 17.07 28.91
CA LYS A 88 30.51 17.39 29.72
C LYS A 88 29.23 17.30 28.89
N LEU A 89 29.27 17.72 27.63
CA LEU A 89 28.16 17.52 26.69
C LEU A 89 27.86 16.03 26.51
N THR A 90 28.88 15.21 26.26
CA THR A 90 28.76 13.75 26.14
C THR A 90 28.19 13.13 27.42
N ALA A 91 28.70 13.52 28.59
CA ALA A 91 28.19 13.04 29.87
C ALA A 91 26.69 13.36 30.05
N ARG A 92 26.29 14.61 29.74
CA ARG A 92 24.89 15.04 29.84
C ARG A 92 23.97 14.31 28.89
N TYR A 93 24.41 14.15 27.64
CA TYR A 93 23.68 13.40 26.61
C TYR A 93 23.41 11.95 27.05
N LEU A 94 24.36 11.34 27.74
CA LEU A 94 24.23 9.99 28.30
C LEU A 94 23.42 9.93 29.61
N GLY A 95 22.81 11.05 30.04
CA GLY A 95 21.99 11.14 31.26
C GLY A 95 22.81 11.23 32.55
N GLN A 96 24.11 11.53 32.47
CA GLN A 96 24.96 11.72 33.65
C GLN A 96 24.82 13.14 34.20
N ASP A 97 24.93 13.27 35.53
CA ASP A 97 24.85 14.56 36.22
C ASP A 97 26.13 15.38 36.03
N ILE A 98 26.00 16.63 35.56
CA ILE A 98 27.12 17.57 35.47
C ILE A 98 27.07 18.50 36.69
N LYS A 99 27.56 18.02 37.83
CA LYS A 99 27.69 18.86 39.03
C LYS A 99 28.51 20.13 38.74
N GLU A 100 28.09 21.26 39.29
CA GLU A 100 28.79 22.57 39.29
C GLU A 100 28.85 23.35 37.97
N ALA A 101 28.00 23.06 36.98
CA ALA A 101 27.92 23.92 35.80
C ALA A 101 27.14 25.23 36.10
N ILE A 102 27.85 26.34 36.30
CA ILE A 102 27.30 27.72 36.33
C ILE A 102 26.47 28.06 35.04
N ASN A 103 26.54 27.18 34.05
CA ASN A 103 26.17 27.36 32.66
C ASN A 103 25.27 26.24 32.12
N GLU A 104 24.59 25.47 32.98
CA GLU A 104 23.75 24.30 32.61
C GLU A 104 22.82 24.60 31.42
N LYS A 105 22.14 25.75 31.42
CA LYS A 105 21.24 26.16 30.33
C LYS A 105 21.87 26.23 28.94
N TYR A 106 23.18 26.48 28.85
CA TYR A 106 23.90 26.53 27.58
C TYR A 106 24.32 25.14 27.11
N TYR A 107 24.62 24.23 28.05
CA TYR A 107 24.79 22.81 27.73
C TYR A 107 23.48 22.23 27.20
N GLU A 108 22.36 22.52 27.87
CA GLU A 108 21.03 22.08 27.41
C GLU A 108 20.69 22.57 26.00
N ALA A 109 21.08 23.80 25.62
CA ALA A 109 20.83 24.29 24.26
C ALA A 109 21.50 23.41 23.18
N VAL A 110 22.75 22.98 23.43
CA VAL A 110 23.47 22.09 22.51
C VAL A 110 22.89 20.67 22.56
N ILE A 111 22.58 20.15 23.75
CA ILE A 111 21.97 18.82 23.90
C ILE A 111 20.62 18.74 23.21
N ASN A 112 19.75 19.72 23.42
CA ASN A 112 18.45 19.79 22.77
C ASN A 112 18.59 19.88 21.25
N ALA A 113 19.57 20.65 20.73
CA ALA A 113 19.83 20.70 19.29
C ALA A 113 20.28 19.34 18.74
N VAL A 114 21.21 18.66 19.42
CA VAL A 114 21.68 17.32 19.03
C VAL A 114 20.58 16.28 19.14
N SER A 115 19.79 16.28 20.22
CA SER A 115 18.66 15.38 20.42
C SER A 115 17.57 15.59 19.37
N HIS A 116 17.24 16.85 19.05
CA HIS A 116 16.27 17.16 18.00
C HIS A 116 16.77 16.73 16.61
N TYR A 117 18.07 16.88 16.34
CA TYR A 117 18.68 16.38 15.11
C TYR A 117 18.70 14.84 15.05
N GLU A 118 18.99 14.17 16.17
CA GLU A 118 18.87 12.72 16.29
C GLU A 118 17.42 12.24 16.08
N GLU A 119 16.44 12.95 16.65
CA GLU A 119 15.01 12.69 16.42
C GLU A 119 14.63 12.88 14.95
N GLY A 120 15.10 13.95 14.29
CA GLY A 120 14.87 14.17 12.85
C GLY A 120 15.47 13.05 11.98
N ILE A 121 16.66 12.55 12.32
CA ILE A 121 17.24 11.35 11.69
C ILE A 121 16.34 10.13 11.93
N ARG A 122 15.83 9.95 13.15
CA ARG A 122 14.96 8.82 13.51
C ARG A 122 13.56 8.89 12.88
N GLU A 123 12.98 10.07 12.70
CA GLU A 123 11.68 10.24 12.03
C GLU A 123 11.75 9.92 10.52
N GLU A 124 12.88 10.21 9.86
CA GLU A 124 13.15 9.66 8.52
C GLU A 124 13.30 8.13 8.54
N GLU A 125 13.77 7.54 9.65
CA GLU A 125 13.94 6.10 9.83
C GLU A 125 12.66 5.33 10.20
N ASP A 126 11.63 5.96 10.76
CA ASP A 126 10.32 5.35 11.07
C ASP A 126 9.44 5.17 9.81
N ALA A 127 9.88 5.67 8.66
CA ALA A 127 9.37 5.26 7.36
C ALA A 127 9.77 3.81 6.94
N ASN A 128 10.48 3.05 7.80
CA ASN A 128 11.05 1.71 7.52
C ASN A 128 10.28 0.51 8.10
N GLU A 129 8.95 0.56 8.18
CA GLU A 129 8.19 -0.70 8.29
C GLU A 129 8.30 -1.50 6.98
N LEU A 130 8.44 -2.83 7.07
CA LEU A 130 8.27 -3.69 5.89
C LEU A 130 6.79 -3.66 5.49
N ARG A 131 6.50 -2.94 4.43
CA ARG A 131 5.13 -2.77 3.93
C ARG A 131 4.85 -3.81 2.86
N ASN A 132 3.65 -4.37 2.90
CA ASN A 132 3.13 -5.17 1.81
C ASN A 132 2.61 -4.25 0.70
N TYR A 133 3.04 -4.52 -0.52
CA TYR A 133 2.55 -3.87 -1.73
C TYR A 133 1.67 -4.84 -2.48
N VAL A 134 0.55 -4.38 -3.04
CA VAL A 134 -0.39 -5.22 -3.78
C VAL A 134 -0.60 -4.64 -5.17
N LEU A 135 -0.27 -5.43 -6.19
CA LEU A 135 -0.61 -5.16 -7.59
C LEU A 135 -1.92 -5.88 -7.90
N ILE A 136 -2.96 -5.12 -8.24
CA ILE A 136 -4.26 -5.66 -8.66
C ILE A 136 -4.31 -5.64 -10.19
N ILE A 137 -4.56 -6.79 -10.80
CA ILE A 137 -4.74 -6.97 -12.25
C ILE A 137 -6.17 -7.41 -12.49
N ASP A 138 -7.00 -6.50 -12.99
CA ASP A 138 -8.38 -6.83 -13.31
C ASP A 138 -8.46 -7.54 -14.67
N GLU A 139 -9.31 -8.56 -14.78
CA GLU A 139 -9.56 -9.33 -16.00
C GLU A 139 -8.27 -9.84 -16.67
N ILE A 140 -7.44 -10.53 -15.89
CA ILE A 140 -6.10 -10.96 -16.33
C ILE A 140 -6.15 -11.78 -17.62
N ASN A 141 -7.23 -12.55 -17.82
CA ASN A 141 -7.43 -13.33 -19.04
C ASN A 141 -7.59 -12.47 -20.30
N ARG A 142 -7.94 -11.18 -20.24
CA ARG A 142 -8.11 -10.28 -21.41
C ARG A 142 -6.83 -9.95 -22.18
N ALA A 143 -5.67 -10.26 -21.62
CA ALA A 143 -4.37 -10.02 -22.26
C ALA A 143 -3.70 -11.34 -22.68
N ASN A 144 -2.73 -11.26 -23.61
CA ASN A 144 -1.80 -12.37 -23.82
C ASN A 144 -0.80 -12.40 -22.65
N ILE A 145 -1.17 -13.10 -21.58
CA ILE A 145 -0.43 -13.07 -20.32
C ILE A 145 1.00 -13.57 -20.49
N SER A 146 1.23 -14.59 -21.34
CA SER A 146 2.58 -15.09 -21.63
C SER A 146 3.47 -14.02 -22.27
N LEU A 147 2.92 -13.17 -23.15
CA LEU A 147 3.65 -12.04 -23.73
C LEU A 147 3.88 -10.92 -22.71
N VAL A 148 2.88 -10.62 -21.88
CA VAL A 148 2.94 -9.54 -20.88
C VAL A 148 3.92 -9.88 -19.76
N PHE A 149 3.87 -11.10 -19.24
CA PHE A 149 4.78 -11.53 -18.18
C PHE A 149 6.14 -11.87 -18.74
N GLY A 150 6.24 -12.53 -19.90
CA GLY A 150 7.52 -12.92 -20.49
C GLY A 150 8.40 -13.64 -19.46
N GLU A 151 9.55 -13.04 -19.16
CA GLU A 151 10.54 -13.57 -18.21
C GLU A 151 10.13 -13.39 -16.72
N LEU A 152 9.14 -12.53 -16.43
CA LEU A 152 8.59 -12.34 -15.08
C LEU A 152 7.89 -13.60 -14.54
N ILE A 153 7.46 -14.50 -15.43
CA ILE A 153 6.72 -15.71 -15.02
C ILE A 153 7.51 -16.54 -14.01
N THR A 154 8.83 -16.60 -14.14
CA THR A 154 9.70 -17.32 -13.19
C THR A 154 9.91 -16.51 -11.91
N LEU A 155 10.02 -15.18 -12.02
CA LEU A 155 10.33 -14.30 -10.89
C LEU A 155 9.18 -14.16 -9.88
N ILE A 156 7.94 -14.44 -10.29
CA ILE A 156 6.78 -14.40 -9.39
C ILE A 156 6.68 -15.64 -8.47
N GLU A 157 7.48 -16.69 -8.71
CA GLU A 157 7.54 -17.87 -7.84
C GLU A 157 8.08 -17.50 -6.44
N PRO A 158 7.46 -17.97 -5.34
CA PRO A 158 7.82 -17.53 -3.98
C PRO A 158 9.30 -17.67 -3.62
N ASP A 159 9.97 -18.73 -4.07
CA ASP A 159 11.38 -19.02 -3.79
C ASP A 159 12.35 -18.26 -4.70
N LYS A 160 11.88 -17.73 -5.84
CA LYS A 160 12.66 -16.97 -6.83
C LYS A 160 12.62 -15.46 -6.62
N ARG A 161 11.79 -14.99 -5.69
CA ARG A 161 11.65 -13.58 -5.35
C ARG A 161 12.88 -13.03 -4.63
N HIS A 162 13.15 -11.74 -4.82
CA HIS A 162 14.18 -11.02 -4.08
C HIS A 162 13.91 -11.10 -2.58
N GLY A 163 14.90 -11.58 -1.82
CA GLY A 163 14.77 -11.88 -0.39
C GLY A 163 14.45 -13.32 -0.04
N ALA A 164 14.21 -14.20 -1.02
CA ALA A 164 14.03 -15.63 -0.82
C ALA A 164 15.35 -16.40 -0.99
N ALA A 165 15.36 -17.67 -0.58
CA ALA A 165 16.56 -18.51 -0.57
C ALA A 165 17.15 -18.79 -1.96
N GLN A 166 16.32 -18.75 -3.02
CA GLN A 166 16.72 -19.00 -4.41
C GLN A 166 16.41 -17.81 -5.30
N ALA A 167 16.58 -16.60 -4.78
CA ALA A 167 16.29 -15.34 -5.48
C ALA A 167 16.94 -15.29 -6.87
N LEU A 168 16.17 -14.87 -7.86
CA LEU A 168 16.60 -14.68 -9.25
C LEU A 168 16.36 -13.23 -9.69
N SER A 169 17.17 -12.80 -10.65
CA SER A 169 16.99 -11.55 -11.38
C SER A 169 17.19 -11.79 -12.87
N VAL A 170 16.48 -11.06 -13.70
CA VAL A 170 16.60 -11.15 -15.16
C VAL A 170 17.10 -9.82 -15.72
N SER A 171 17.97 -9.87 -16.73
CA SER A 171 18.43 -8.66 -17.43
C SER A 171 17.39 -8.24 -18.46
N LEU A 172 16.85 -7.04 -18.29
CA LEU A 172 15.97 -6.44 -19.28
C LEU A 172 16.76 -6.03 -20.54
N PRO A 173 16.08 -5.83 -21.69
CA PRO A 173 16.70 -5.25 -22.88
C PRO A 173 17.33 -3.86 -22.65
N SER A 174 16.88 -3.14 -21.62
CA SER A 174 17.49 -1.87 -21.17
C SER A 174 18.86 -2.06 -20.51
N GLY A 175 19.25 -3.30 -20.16
CA GLY A 175 20.43 -3.62 -19.37
C GLY A 175 20.20 -3.57 -17.85
N GLU A 176 19.02 -3.15 -17.41
CA GLU A 176 18.65 -3.13 -15.98
C GLU A 176 18.29 -4.53 -15.49
N LEU A 177 18.67 -4.84 -14.24
CA LEU A 177 18.27 -6.08 -13.59
C LEU A 177 16.89 -5.94 -12.95
N LEU A 178 15.97 -6.82 -13.36
CA LEU A 178 14.63 -6.91 -12.82
C LEU A 178 14.53 -8.06 -11.82
N SER A 179 13.96 -7.79 -10.65
CA SER A 179 13.61 -8.79 -9.65
C SER A 179 12.28 -8.44 -8.98
N VAL A 180 11.57 -9.46 -8.48
CA VAL A 180 10.27 -9.30 -7.80
C VAL A 180 10.47 -9.50 -6.29
N PRO A 181 10.21 -8.51 -5.42
CA PRO A 181 10.46 -8.65 -3.99
C PRO A 181 9.37 -9.47 -3.29
N THR A 182 9.75 -10.11 -2.17
CA THR A 182 8.83 -10.95 -1.38
C THR A 182 7.65 -10.20 -0.78
N ASN A 183 7.76 -8.88 -0.56
CA ASN A 183 6.67 -8.03 -0.06
C ASN A 183 5.72 -7.50 -1.16
N LEU A 184 5.85 -7.93 -2.42
CA LEU A 184 4.90 -7.63 -3.50
C LEU A 184 3.93 -8.79 -3.73
N TYR A 185 2.65 -8.54 -3.51
CA TYR A 185 1.55 -9.46 -3.81
C TYR A 185 0.93 -9.11 -5.16
N ILE A 186 0.53 -10.11 -5.91
CA ILE A 186 -0.20 -9.95 -7.17
C ILE A 186 -1.58 -10.57 -6.95
N LEU A 187 -2.62 -9.75 -6.99
CA LEU A 187 -4.00 -10.18 -6.98
C LEU A 187 -4.57 -9.98 -8.37
N ALA A 188 -5.24 -10.99 -8.90
CA ALA A 188 -5.82 -10.92 -10.22
C ALA A 188 -7.27 -11.41 -10.19
N THR A 189 -8.13 -10.74 -10.94
CA THR A 189 -9.49 -11.22 -11.22
C THR A 189 -9.51 -11.88 -12.59
N MET A 190 -10.42 -12.82 -12.78
CA MET A 190 -10.61 -13.52 -14.04
C MET A 190 -12.08 -13.82 -14.21
N ASN A 191 -12.69 -13.32 -15.27
CA ASN A 191 -13.99 -13.80 -15.70
C ASN A 191 -13.85 -15.14 -16.42
N THR A 192 -14.35 -16.22 -15.82
CA THR A 192 -14.25 -17.57 -16.38
C THR A 192 -15.27 -17.86 -17.48
N ALA A 193 -16.31 -17.03 -17.62
CA ALA A 193 -17.34 -17.18 -18.66
C ALA A 193 -16.83 -16.78 -20.05
N ASP A 194 -15.83 -15.89 -20.11
CA ASP A 194 -15.31 -15.34 -21.35
C ASP A 194 -14.42 -16.36 -22.09
N LYS A 195 -15.04 -17.12 -22.98
CA LYS A 195 -14.37 -18.11 -23.85
C LYS A 195 -13.67 -17.48 -25.05
N SER A 196 -13.85 -16.18 -25.28
CA SER A 196 -13.28 -15.48 -26.44
C SER A 196 -11.78 -15.20 -26.29
N ILE A 197 -11.21 -15.48 -25.10
CA ILE A 197 -9.86 -15.07 -24.76
C ILE A 197 -8.93 -16.26 -24.50
N ALA A 198 -7.64 -16.03 -24.74
CA ALA A 198 -6.56 -16.99 -24.54
C ALA A 198 -6.70 -17.72 -23.19
N GLN A 199 -6.78 -19.05 -23.26
CA GLN A 199 -6.73 -19.87 -22.05
C GLN A 199 -5.44 -19.58 -21.30
N LEU A 200 -5.54 -19.39 -19.99
CA LEU A 200 -4.38 -19.19 -19.16
C LEU A 200 -3.41 -20.38 -19.31
N ASP A 201 -2.17 -20.10 -19.69
CA ASP A 201 -1.12 -21.10 -19.84
C ASP A 201 -0.96 -21.92 -18.55
N ILE A 202 -0.71 -23.22 -18.70
CA ILE A 202 -0.43 -24.14 -17.58
C ILE A 202 0.74 -23.66 -16.73
N ALA A 203 1.71 -22.97 -17.35
CA ALA A 203 2.83 -22.34 -16.67
C ALA A 203 2.35 -21.28 -15.66
N LEU A 204 1.43 -20.40 -16.04
CA LEU A 204 0.88 -19.36 -15.15
C LEU A 204 -0.02 -19.98 -14.09
N ARG A 205 -0.82 -20.99 -14.44
CA ARG A 205 -1.69 -21.70 -13.49
C ARG A 205 -0.92 -22.30 -12.30
N ARG A 206 0.33 -22.69 -12.49
CA ARG A 206 1.17 -23.24 -11.40
C ARG A 206 1.69 -22.19 -10.42
N ARG A 207 1.57 -20.90 -10.74
CA ARG A 207 2.19 -19.77 -10.02
C ARG A 207 1.18 -18.87 -9.33
N PHE A 208 -0.09 -19.05 -9.63
CA PHE A 208 -1.21 -18.42 -8.94
C PHE A 208 -1.96 -19.43 -8.10
N VAL A 209 -2.49 -18.98 -6.97
CA VAL A 209 -3.52 -19.70 -6.23
C VAL A 209 -4.87 -19.30 -6.80
N PHE A 210 -5.65 -20.26 -7.29
CA PHE A 210 -6.97 -20.01 -7.87
C PHE A 210 -8.02 -20.18 -6.77
N GLN A 211 -8.76 -19.11 -6.51
CA GLN A 211 -9.91 -19.12 -5.61
C GLN A 211 -11.16 -18.83 -6.42
N GLY A 212 -12.06 -19.83 -6.50
CA GLY A 212 -13.35 -19.67 -7.16
C GLY A 212 -14.26 -18.76 -6.32
N LEU A 213 -14.72 -17.67 -6.92
CA LEU A 213 -15.74 -16.80 -6.36
C LEU A 213 -17.05 -17.06 -7.11
N TYR A 214 -17.95 -17.80 -6.47
CA TYR A 214 -19.26 -18.14 -7.03
C TYR A 214 -20.31 -17.11 -6.59
N PRO A 215 -21.44 -16.98 -7.32
CA PRO A 215 -22.53 -16.13 -6.88
C PRO A 215 -23.02 -16.52 -5.48
N ASP A 216 -22.99 -15.56 -4.56
CA ASP A 216 -23.52 -15.70 -3.21
C ASP A 216 -24.91 -15.05 -3.10
N GLU A 217 -25.97 -15.85 -2.99
CA GLU A 217 -27.33 -15.32 -2.88
C GLU A 217 -27.61 -14.70 -1.50
N SER A 218 -26.79 -14.97 -0.48
CA SER A 218 -26.97 -14.40 0.86
C SER A 218 -26.81 -12.88 0.89
N LEU A 219 -26.09 -12.32 -0.09
CA LEU A 219 -25.88 -10.88 -0.28
C LEU A 219 -27.10 -10.15 -0.85
N ILE A 220 -28.16 -10.87 -1.25
CA ILE A 220 -29.42 -10.27 -1.74
C ILE A 220 -30.38 -10.14 -0.56
N GLU A 221 -30.71 -8.91 -0.17
CA GLU A 221 -31.61 -8.64 0.97
C GLU A 221 -33.04 -9.10 0.70
N ASN A 222 -33.56 -8.85 -0.51
CA ASN A 222 -34.92 -9.24 -0.89
C ASN A 222 -35.02 -10.77 -1.07
N SER A 223 -35.85 -11.42 -0.25
CA SER A 223 -36.02 -12.87 -0.26
C SER A 223 -36.60 -13.42 -1.57
N SER A 224 -37.47 -12.68 -2.24
CA SER A 224 -38.05 -13.08 -3.53
C SER A 224 -36.97 -13.12 -4.61
N LEU A 225 -36.15 -12.07 -4.70
CA LEU A 225 -35.06 -11.98 -5.67
C LEU A 225 -33.98 -13.03 -5.40
N ARG A 226 -33.67 -13.28 -4.13
CA ARG A 226 -32.75 -14.34 -3.70
C ARG A 226 -33.21 -15.71 -4.22
N GLU A 227 -34.50 -16.02 -4.06
CA GLU A 227 -35.05 -17.30 -4.50
C GLU A 227 -35.09 -17.42 -6.03
N ILE A 228 -35.36 -16.30 -6.75
CA ILE A 228 -35.28 -16.25 -8.21
C ILE A 228 -33.86 -16.57 -8.69
N LEU A 229 -32.84 -15.89 -8.14
CA LEU A 229 -31.44 -16.14 -8.53
C LEU A 229 -31.04 -17.59 -8.29
N LYS A 230 -31.38 -18.13 -7.11
CA LYS A 230 -31.08 -19.51 -6.74
C LYS A 230 -31.67 -20.50 -7.74
N LYS A 231 -32.96 -20.38 -8.09
CA LYS A 231 -33.63 -21.25 -9.07
C LYS A 231 -33.06 -21.08 -10.47
N LEU A 232 -32.77 -19.85 -10.87
CA LEU A 232 -32.14 -19.54 -12.15
C LEU A 232 -30.78 -20.23 -12.27
N ASN A 233 -29.93 -20.09 -11.25
CA ASN A 233 -28.60 -20.70 -11.20
C ASN A 233 -28.66 -22.24 -11.14
N GLN A 234 -29.63 -22.82 -10.44
CA GLN A 234 -29.87 -24.27 -10.45
C GLN A 234 -30.24 -24.78 -11.86
N ALA A 235 -31.15 -24.08 -12.55
CA ALA A 235 -31.55 -24.44 -13.91
C ALA A 235 -30.39 -24.29 -14.91
N LEU A 236 -29.62 -23.20 -14.80
CA LEU A 236 -28.44 -22.98 -15.63
C LEU A 236 -27.39 -24.07 -15.42
N TYR A 237 -27.09 -24.42 -14.17
CA TYR A 237 -26.13 -25.48 -13.87
C TYR A 237 -26.59 -26.85 -14.39
N ALA A 238 -27.90 -27.15 -14.30
CA ALA A 238 -28.45 -28.40 -14.82
C ALA A 238 -28.28 -28.53 -16.35
N GLU A 239 -28.45 -27.43 -17.09
CA GLU A 239 -28.32 -27.39 -18.55
C GLU A 239 -26.85 -27.28 -19.02
N LYS A 240 -26.01 -26.51 -18.32
CA LYS A 240 -24.63 -26.21 -18.74
C LYS A 240 -23.56 -27.09 -18.12
N ARG A 241 -23.83 -27.67 -16.95
CA ARG A 241 -22.87 -28.47 -16.17
C ARG A 241 -21.55 -27.74 -15.87
N SER A 242 -21.57 -26.40 -15.82
CA SER A 242 -20.44 -25.57 -15.40
C SER A 242 -20.93 -24.38 -14.58
N ALA A 243 -20.14 -24.01 -13.57
CA ALA A 243 -20.37 -22.85 -12.74
C ALA A 243 -20.06 -21.52 -13.47
N ASP A 244 -19.36 -21.55 -14.60
CA ASP A 244 -19.02 -20.36 -15.40
C ASP A 244 -20.25 -19.67 -16.00
N PHE A 245 -21.39 -20.37 -16.05
CA PHE A 245 -22.64 -19.84 -16.59
C PHE A 245 -23.60 -19.36 -15.50
N LEU A 246 -23.19 -19.34 -14.24
CA LEU A 246 -24.03 -18.85 -13.16
C LEU A 246 -24.12 -17.32 -13.23
N ILE A 247 -25.32 -16.81 -12.94
CA ILE A 247 -25.59 -15.37 -12.87
C ILE A 247 -25.10 -14.84 -11.53
N GLY A 248 -24.39 -13.71 -11.57
CA GLY A 248 -23.89 -13.03 -10.38
C GLY A 248 -25.00 -12.35 -9.57
N HIS A 249 -24.84 -12.34 -8.24
CA HIS A 249 -25.78 -11.68 -7.32
C HIS A 249 -25.84 -10.15 -7.49
N ALA A 250 -24.82 -9.53 -8.09
CA ALA A 250 -24.74 -8.09 -8.31
C ALA A 250 -25.95 -7.52 -9.09
N PHE A 251 -26.56 -8.31 -9.99
CA PHE A 251 -27.76 -7.88 -10.72
C PHE A 251 -28.99 -7.67 -9.82
N PHE A 252 -29.01 -8.29 -8.63
CA PHE A 252 -30.14 -8.32 -7.73
C PHE A 252 -29.88 -7.58 -6.40
N MET A 253 -28.63 -7.19 -6.11
CA MET A 253 -28.29 -6.43 -4.91
C MET A 253 -28.95 -5.05 -4.92
N ASN A 254 -29.52 -4.66 -3.78
CA ASN A 254 -30.23 -3.38 -3.61
C ASN A 254 -31.36 -3.16 -4.64
N LYS A 255 -32.03 -4.25 -5.06
CA LYS A 255 -33.18 -4.23 -5.99
C LYS A 255 -34.45 -4.77 -5.35
N THR A 256 -35.57 -4.47 -6.00
CA THR A 256 -36.90 -4.94 -5.66
C THR A 256 -37.54 -5.67 -6.84
N GLU A 257 -38.70 -6.27 -6.63
CA GLU A 257 -39.49 -6.93 -7.68
C GLU A 257 -39.88 -5.98 -8.82
N ALA A 258 -39.97 -4.67 -8.55
CA ALA A 258 -40.25 -3.66 -9.57
C ALA A 258 -39.10 -3.52 -10.60
N ASP A 259 -37.87 -3.84 -10.20
CA ASP A 259 -36.69 -3.75 -11.06
C ASP A 259 -36.51 -4.98 -11.97
N LEU A 260 -37.25 -6.07 -11.72
CA LEU A 260 -37.05 -7.36 -12.37
C LEU A 260 -37.12 -7.28 -13.90
N ALA A 261 -38.11 -6.56 -14.44
CA ALA A 261 -38.23 -6.45 -15.90
C ALA A 261 -37.01 -5.78 -16.52
N LEU A 262 -36.50 -4.69 -15.91
CA LEU A 262 -35.31 -3.99 -16.35
C LEU A 262 -34.04 -4.85 -16.22
N VAL A 263 -33.89 -5.56 -15.11
CA VAL A 263 -32.74 -6.45 -14.89
C VAL A 263 -32.73 -7.60 -15.91
N PHE A 264 -33.89 -8.24 -16.11
CA PHE A 264 -33.98 -9.37 -17.02
C PHE A 264 -33.87 -8.95 -18.49
N ASP A 265 -34.70 -8.02 -18.94
CA ASP A 265 -34.73 -7.62 -20.35
C ASP A 265 -33.42 -6.92 -20.77
N GLY A 266 -32.81 -6.14 -19.86
CA GLY A 266 -31.60 -5.37 -20.16
C GLY A 266 -30.28 -6.12 -20.01
N HIS A 267 -30.21 -7.13 -19.14
CA HIS A 267 -28.94 -7.77 -18.78
C HIS A 267 -28.99 -9.29 -18.85
N ILE A 268 -29.95 -9.94 -18.17
CA ILE A 268 -29.97 -11.41 -18.07
C ILE A 268 -30.37 -12.05 -19.40
N LEU A 269 -31.40 -11.54 -20.08
CA LEU A 269 -31.88 -12.13 -21.32
C LEU A 269 -30.82 -12.08 -22.44
N PRO A 270 -30.13 -10.95 -22.71
CA PRO A 270 -29.02 -10.92 -23.65
C PRO A 270 -27.92 -11.93 -23.32
N LEU A 271 -27.59 -12.08 -22.02
CA LEU A 271 -26.59 -13.06 -21.58
C LEU A 271 -27.06 -14.51 -21.81
N LEU A 272 -28.34 -14.80 -21.56
CA LEU A 272 -28.92 -16.12 -21.85
C LEU A 272 -28.95 -16.41 -23.36
N GLU A 273 -29.17 -15.41 -24.21
CA GLU A 273 -29.08 -15.55 -25.67
C GLU A 273 -27.67 -15.93 -26.12
N GLU A 274 -26.64 -15.34 -25.51
CA GLU A 274 -25.24 -15.73 -25.73
C GLU A 274 -24.95 -17.14 -25.19
N TYR A 275 -25.48 -17.49 -24.01
CA TYR A 275 -25.30 -18.81 -23.43
C TYR A 275 -25.98 -19.89 -24.26
N PHE A 276 -27.14 -19.62 -24.87
CA PHE A 276 -27.93 -20.58 -25.63
C PHE A 276 -28.16 -20.11 -27.09
N PRO A 277 -27.11 -20.06 -27.93
CA PRO A 277 -27.24 -19.57 -29.30
C PRO A 277 -28.25 -20.39 -30.09
N ASN A 278 -29.22 -19.73 -30.73
CA ASN A 278 -30.30 -20.35 -31.52
C ASN A 278 -31.16 -21.37 -30.74
N ARG A 279 -31.24 -21.24 -29.41
CA ARG A 279 -31.98 -22.16 -28.54
C ARG A 279 -32.97 -21.43 -27.61
N PRO A 280 -33.97 -20.72 -28.17
CA PRO A 280 -34.97 -20.00 -27.37
C PRO A 280 -35.81 -20.94 -26.51
N ASP A 281 -35.94 -22.22 -26.89
CA ASP A 281 -36.56 -23.28 -26.09
C ASP A 281 -35.88 -23.43 -24.71
N LYS A 282 -34.54 -23.41 -24.70
CA LYS A 282 -33.74 -23.53 -23.48
C LYS A 282 -33.80 -22.30 -22.61
N ILE A 283 -33.78 -21.12 -23.21
CA ILE A 283 -33.94 -19.85 -22.49
C ILE A 283 -35.30 -19.84 -21.78
N ARG A 284 -36.39 -20.19 -22.48
CA ARG A 284 -37.73 -20.30 -21.88
C ARG A 284 -37.77 -21.31 -20.73
N GLN A 285 -37.17 -22.49 -20.92
CA GLN A 285 -37.12 -23.54 -19.89
C GLN A 285 -36.42 -23.05 -18.61
N VAL A 286 -35.26 -22.38 -18.76
CA VAL A 286 -34.49 -21.83 -17.64
C VAL A 286 -35.25 -20.72 -16.91
N LEU A 287 -35.86 -19.79 -17.65
CA LEU A 287 -36.64 -18.69 -17.07
C LEU A 287 -37.91 -19.18 -16.37
N GLN A 288 -38.62 -20.16 -16.95
CA GLN A 288 -39.78 -20.78 -16.33
C GLN A 288 -39.42 -21.51 -15.03
N ALA A 289 -38.28 -22.22 -15.00
CA ALA A 289 -37.79 -22.87 -13.77
C ALA A 289 -37.48 -21.85 -12.66
N ALA A 290 -37.07 -20.63 -13.02
CA ALA A 290 -36.88 -19.51 -12.09
C ALA A 290 -38.18 -18.82 -11.66
N GLY A 291 -39.34 -19.22 -12.19
CA GLY A 291 -40.63 -18.60 -11.91
C GLY A 291 -40.87 -17.28 -12.65
N ILE A 292 -40.09 -16.99 -13.70
CA ILE A 292 -40.23 -15.79 -14.51
C ILE A 292 -41.26 -16.03 -15.61
N GLN A 293 -42.29 -15.19 -15.65
CA GLN A 293 -43.29 -15.20 -16.72
C GLN A 293 -42.80 -14.35 -17.90
N LEU A 294 -42.88 -14.91 -19.10
CA LEU A 294 -42.51 -14.23 -20.34
C LEU A 294 -43.78 -13.80 -21.08
N LYS A 295 -43.70 -12.73 -21.88
CA LYS A 295 -44.77 -12.40 -22.83
C LYS A 295 -44.79 -13.46 -23.95
N GLU A 296 -45.97 -13.77 -24.48
CA GLU A 296 -46.11 -14.84 -25.48
C GLU A 296 -45.46 -14.48 -26.83
N GLU A 297 -45.41 -13.19 -27.14
CA GLU A 297 -44.95 -12.64 -28.42
C GLU A 297 -43.43 -12.40 -28.50
N ASN A 298 -42.76 -12.24 -27.34
CA ASN A 298 -41.32 -12.01 -27.25
C ASN A 298 -40.76 -12.50 -25.91
N LEU A 299 -39.47 -12.82 -25.83
CA LEU A 299 -38.82 -13.30 -24.59
C LEU A 299 -38.76 -12.23 -23.46
N SER A 300 -39.54 -11.14 -23.54
CA SER A 300 -39.55 -10.08 -22.51
C SER A 300 -40.33 -10.50 -21.27
N VAL A 301 -39.88 -10.01 -20.11
CA VAL A 301 -40.47 -10.36 -18.81
C VAL A 301 -41.80 -9.65 -18.57
N LYS A 302 -42.79 -10.40 -18.04
CA LYS A 302 -44.09 -9.89 -17.62
C LYS A 302 -44.09 -9.67 -16.11
N ILE A 303 -44.29 -8.43 -15.66
CA ILE A 303 -44.47 -8.13 -14.24
C ILE A 303 -45.90 -8.55 -13.86
N SER A 304 -46.05 -9.48 -12.91
CA SER A 304 -47.34 -9.66 -12.23
C SER A 304 -47.47 -8.55 -11.19
N SER A 305 -48.10 -7.44 -11.54
CA SER A 305 -48.63 -6.54 -10.51
C SER A 305 -49.68 -7.34 -9.74
N LYS A 306 -49.36 -7.79 -8.52
CA LYS A 306 -50.44 -8.05 -7.57
C LYS A 306 -51.07 -6.69 -7.30
N SER A 307 -52.25 -6.46 -7.86
CA SER A 307 -53.12 -5.37 -7.48
C SER A 307 -53.24 -5.41 -5.97
N VAL A 308 -52.81 -4.32 -5.32
CA VAL A 308 -53.22 -4.02 -3.96
C VAL A 308 -54.66 -3.56 -4.11
N ASP A 309 -55.59 -4.48 -3.89
CA ASP A 309 -56.99 -4.15 -3.59
C ASP A 309 -57.10 -3.58 -2.17
#